data_AF-A0A7J7GRE2-F1
#
_entry.id   AF-A0A7J7GRE2-F1
#
_cell.length_a   1.000
_cell.length_b   1.000
_cell.length_c   1.000
_cell.angle_alpha   90.00
_cell.angle_beta   90.00
_cell.angle_gamma   90.00
#
_symmetry.space_group_name_H-M   'P 1'
#
loop_
_entity.id
_entity.type
_entity.pdbx_description
1 polymer ?
#
loop_
_entity_poly.entity_id
_entity_poly.type
_entity_poly.pdbx_seq_one_letter_code
_entity_poly.pdbx_strand_id
1 'polypeptide(L)'
;MDFLSTTIQSIDSTDTLQSSQADNTHTLLIAIITNHQTCSDGLQATTPSFRIQNNILSPFNNGNKLYIVSLALFKYGYVPKTRKGRWLAERESMFSKNGHLGLEMPSQHQKVYESVSGRKLLQTSGGGQVKVNNMVIVNKDGSGNFMTISDAVAAAPNNTAANTGYFMIYVVGGVYEEYISIAKSKQ
;
A
#
# COMPACT_ATOMS: atom_id res chain seq x y z
N MET A 1 3.18 -23.04 7.24
CA MET A 1 3.78 -23.20 8.59
C MET A 1 4.95 -22.23 8.82
N ASP A 2 5.62 -21.73 7.77
CA ASP A 2 6.79 -20.85 7.93
C ASP A 2 6.49 -19.46 8.52
N PHE A 3 5.30 -18.89 8.27
CA PHE A 3 5.01 -17.50 8.68
C PHE A 3 5.03 -17.26 10.19
N LEU A 4 4.54 -18.22 11.00
CA LEU A 4 4.63 -18.12 12.46
C LEU A 4 6.07 -18.22 12.93
N SER A 5 6.87 -19.08 12.29
CA SER A 5 8.31 -19.20 12.57
C SER A 5 9.05 -17.90 12.26
N THR A 6 8.78 -17.29 11.10
CA THR A 6 9.36 -16.00 10.71
C THR A 6 8.92 -14.87 11.65
N THR A 7 7.65 -14.87 12.07
CA THR A 7 7.13 -13.89 13.03
C THR A 7 7.82 -14.02 14.37
N ILE A 8 7.97 -15.24 14.89
CA ILE A 8 8.67 -15.53 16.15
C ILE A 8 10.14 -15.11 16.05
N GLN A 9 10.85 -15.47 14.99
CA GLN A 9 12.25 -15.07 14.77
C GLN A 9 12.40 -13.53 14.74
N SER A 10 11.47 -12.83 14.11
CA SER A 10 11.49 -11.37 14.03
C SER A 10 11.19 -10.70 15.37
N ILE A 11 10.42 -11.34 16.25
CA ILE A 11 10.06 -10.84 17.58
C ILE A 11 11.16 -11.15 18.60
N ASP A 12 11.79 -12.32 18.53
CA ASP A 12 12.85 -12.78 19.44
C ASP A 12 14.16 -11.99 19.25
N SER A 13 14.35 -11.40 18.06
CA SER A 13 15.57 -10.67 17.72
C SER A 13 15.59 -9.21 18.20
N THR A 14 14.44 -8.62 18.56
CA THR A 14 14.34 -7.17 18.87
C THR A 14 13.16 -6.83 19.79
N ASP A 15 13.38 -5.98 20.79
CA ASP A 15 12.33 -5.47 21.70
C ASP A 15 11.39 -4.44 21.05
N THR A 16 11.76 -3.89 19.89
CA THR A 16 10.96 -2.90 19.15
C THR A 16 11.02 -3.18 17.66
N LEU A 17 9.86 -3.29 17.01
CA LEU A 17 9.78 -3.49 15.56
C LEU A 17 9.70 -2.14 14.82
N GLN A 18 10.29 -2.08 13.62
CA GLN A 18 10.07 -0.98 12.68
C GLN A 18 8.58 -0.91 12.32
N SER A 19 8.02 0.30 12.14
CA SER A 19 6.58 0.52 11.85
C SER A 19 6.03 -0.38 10.74
N SER A 20 6.76 -0.50 9.63
CA SER A 20 6.36 -1.31 8.48
C SER A 20 6.36 -2.82 8.77
N GLN A 21 7.34 -3.31 9.52
CA GLN A 21 7.39 -4.70 9.99
C GLN A 21 6.29 -4.98 11.01
N ALA A 22 6.02 -4.02 11.90
CA ALA A 22 4.98 -4.14 12.89
C ALA A 22 3.58 -4.23 12.23
N ASP A 23 3.32 -3.38 11.24
CA ASP A 23 2.06 -3.35 10.49
C ASP A 23 1.86 -4.63 9.64
N ASN A 24 2.92 -5.09 8.97
CA ASN A 24 2.88 -6.32 8.19
C ASN A 24 2.60 -7.52 9.11
N THR A 25 3.29 -7.61 10.24
CA THR A 25 3.12 -8.69 11.22
C THR A 25 1.72 -8.66 11.86
N HIS A 26 1.21 -7.47 12.22
CA HIS A 26 -0.14 -7.29 12.73
C HIS A 26 -1.20 -7.75 11.71
N THR A 27 -1.05 -7.35 10.45
CA THR A 27 -1.96 -7.71 9.36
C THR A 27 -1.96 -9.22 9.14
N LEU A 28 -0.78 -9.85 9.13
CA LEU A 28 -0.64 -11.29 8.97
C LEU A 28 -1.27 -12.05 10.15
N LEU A 29 -1.06 -11.61 11.39
CA LEU A 29 -1.66 -12.23 12.57
C LEU A 29 -3.19 -12.16 12.53
N ILE A 30 -3.77 -11.01 12.14
CA ILE A 30 -5.22 -10.86 11.96
C ILE A 30 -5.73 -11.78 10.83
N ALA A 31 -5.01 -11.88 9.71
CA ALA A 31 -5.39 -12.75 8.61
C ALA A 31 -5.40 -14.23 9.03
N ILE A 32 -4.41 -14.67 9.81
CA ILE A 32 -4.34 -16.03 10.35
C ILE A 32 -5.54 -16.29 11.28
N ILE A 33 -5.83 -15.37 12.21
CA ILE A 33 -6.98 -15.48 13.13
C ILE A 33 -8.29 -15.57 12.34
N THR A 34 -8.46 -14.72 11.33
CA THR A 34 -9.66 -14.71 10.50
C THR A 34 -9.82 -16.03 9.75
N ASN A 35 -8.76 -16.53 9.10
CA ASN A 35 -8.79 -17.80 8.39
C ASN A 35 -9.09 -18.98 9.34
N HIS A 36 -8.49 -18.96 10.53
CA HIS A 36 -8.73 -19.97 11.56
C HIS A 36 -10.19 -19.96 12.03
N GLN A 37 -10.77 -18.78 12.26
CA GLN A 37 -12.17 -18.63 12.63
C GLN A 37 -13.10 -19.11 11.52
N THR A 38 -12.91 -18.65 10.28
CA THR A 38 -13.77 -19.03 9.16
C THR A 38 -13.67 -20.53 8.83
N CYS A 39 -12.50 -21.14 9.04
CA CYS A 39 -12.32 -22.58 8.92
C CYS A 39 -13.14 -23.34 9.99
N SER A 40 -13.08 -22.88 11.24
CA SER A 40 -13.87 -23.45 12.33
C SER A 40 -15.38 -23.30 12.09
N ASP A 41 -15.82 -22.12 11.66
CA ASP A 41 -17.22 -21.83 11.35
C ASP A 41 -17.72 -22.73 10.21
N GLY A 42 -16.90 -22.89 9.16
CA GLY A 42 -17.18 -23.80 8.05
C GLY A 42 -17.30 -25.26 8.50
N LEU A 43 -16.41 -25.71 9.39
CA LEU A 43 -16.48 -27.06 9.95
C LEU A 43 -17.74 -27.24 10.81
N GLN A 44 -18.10 -26.26 11.62
CA GLN A 44 -19.31 -26.32 12.45
C GLN A 44 -20.59 -26.36 11.61
N ALA A 45 -20.62 -25.67 10.47
CA ALA A 45 -21.75 -25.69 9.54
C ALA A 45 -22.02 -27.09 8.94
N THR A 46 -21.02 -27.99 8.93
CA THR A 46 -21.18 -29.37 8.43
C THR A 46 -21.85 -30.32 9.43
N THR A 47 -22.25 -29.86 10.61
CA THR A 47 -22.79 -30.69 11.71
C THR A 47 -21.87 -31.89 12.03
N PRO A 48 -20.63 -31.63 12.48
CA PRO A 48 -19.61 -32.67 12.61
C PRO A 48 -19.98 -33.71 13.67
N SER A 49 -19.56 -34.96 13.45
CA SER A 49 -19.74 -36.04 14.43
C SER A 49 -19.10 -35.69 15.79
N PHE A 50 -19.62 -36.24 16.88
CA PHE A 50 -19.11 -36.01 18.25
C PHE A 50 -17.58 -36.23 18.39
N ARG A 51 -17.01 -37.19 17.61
CA ARG A 51 -15.56 -37.42 17.59
C ARG A 51 -14.79 -36.25 16.98
N ILE A 52 -15.30 -35.65 15.91
CA ILE A 52 -14.70 -34.47 15.27
C ILE A 52 -14.88 -33.24 16.17
N GLN A 53 -16.02 -33.14 16.85
CA GLN A 53 -16.32 -32.05 17.78
C GLN A 53 -15.33 -32.01 18.95
N ASN A 54 -15.05 -33.16 19.57
CA ASN A 54 -14.13 -33.20 20.71
C ASN A 54 -12.65 -33.20 20.32
N ASN A 55 -12.27 -33.87 19.23
CA ASN A 55 -10.86 -33.98 18.85
C ASN A 55 -10.35 -32.81 18.00
N ILE A 56 -11.24 -32.08 17.32
CA ILE A 56 -10.85 -31.02 16.39
C ILE A 56 -11.41 -29.66 16.85
N LEU A 57 -12.72 -29.52 17.03
CA LEU A 57 -13.32 -28.22 17.36
C LEU A 57 -12.91 -27.69 18.75
N SER A 58 -12.82 -28.55 19.77
CA SER A 58 -12.41 -28.13 21.12
C SER A 58 -10.97 -27.57 21.17
N PRO A 59 -9.95 -28.27 20.61
CA PRO A 59 -8.61 -27.70 20.44
C PRO A 59 -8.58 -26.41 19.60
N PHE A 60 -9.40 -26.33 18.54
CA PHE A 60 -9.50 -25.14 17.69
C PHE A 60 -9.97 -23.90 18.45
N ASN A 61 -10.99 -24.04 19.32
CA ASN A 61 -11.50 -22.96 20.17
C ASN A 61 -10.47 -22.48 21.20
N ASN A 62 -9.70 -23.40 21.78
CA ASN A 62 -8.59 -23.02 22.66
C ASN A 62 -7.45 -22.34 21.89
N GLY A 63 -7.15 -22.79 20.67
CA GLY A 63 -6.20 -22.15 19.77
C GLY A 63 -6.59 -20.70 19.46
N ASN A 64 -7.88 -20.44 19.23
CA ASN A 64 -8.38 -19.09 18.96
C ASN A 64 -8.10 -18.12 20.13
N LYS A 65 -8.28 -18.56 21.37
CA LYS A 65 -7.92 -17.77 22.56
C LYS A 65 -6.42 -17.45 22.59
N LEU A 66 -5.56 -18.42 22.27
CA LEU A 66 -4.11 -18.20 22.21
C LEU A 66 -3.75 -17.18 21.14
N TYR A 67 -4.34 -17.25 19.94
CA TYR A 67 -4.06 -16.27 18.88
C TYR A 67 -4.51 -14.86 19.25
N ILE A 68 -5.67 -14.71 19.90
CA ILE A 68 -6.16 -13.41 20.38
C ILE A 68 -5.21 -12.82 21.44
N VAL A 69 -4.75 -13.65 22.38
CA VAL A 69 -3.78 -13.22 23.41
C VAL A 69 -2.45 -12.83 22.77
N SER A 70 -1.95 -13.60 21.81
CA SER A 70 -0.73 -13.29 21.06
C SER A 70 -0.85 -11.98 20.28
N LEU A 71 -2.00 -11.71 19.64
CA LEU A 71 -2.25 -10.45 18.95
C LEU A 71 -2.28 -9.26 19.91
N ALA A 72 -2.88 -9.43 21.10
CA ALA A 72 -2.90 -8.40 22.12
C ALA A 72 -1.48 -8.10 22.65
N LEU A 73 -0.69 -9.14 22.96
CA LEU A 73 0.70 -8.99 23.36
C LEU A 73 1.54 -8.30 22.30
N PHE A 74 1.35 -8.67 21.03
CA PHE A 74 2.01 -8.00 19.91
C PHE A 74 1.65 -6.50 19.84
N LYS A 75 0.36 -6.20 19.88
CA LYS A 75 -0.17 -4.83 19.78
C LYS A 75 0.24 -3.92 20.95
N TYR A 76 0.35 -4.47 22.16
CA TYR A 76 0.67 -3.67 23.35
C TYR A 76 2.14 -3.72 23.76
N GLY A 77 2.87 -4.78 23.39
CA GLY A 77 4.27 -5.00 23.74
C GLY A 77 5.25 -4.50 22.68
N TYR A 78 4.96 -4.72 21.39
CA TYR A 78 5.91 -4.48 20.30
C TYR A 78 5.54 -3.30 19.40
N VAL A 79 4.28 -2.86 19.41
CA VAL A 79 3.85 -1.62 18.73
C VAL A 79 3.97 -0.47 19.73
N PRO A 80 4.85 0.52 19.51
CA PRO A 80 5.02 1.63 20.44
C PRO A 80 3.69 2.35 20.67
N LYS A 81 3.37 2.65 21.94
CA LYS A 81 2.28 3.56 22.30
C LYS A 81 2.66 4.96 21.82
N THR A 82 2.42 5.24 20.55
CA THR A 82 2.47 6.61 20.06
C THR A 82 1.44 7.40 20.86
N ARG A 83 1.92 8.46 21.50
CA ARG A 83 1.13 9.41 22.29
C ARG A 83 -0.14 9.74 21.51
N LYS A 84 -1.28 9.91 22.22
CA LYS A 84 -2.51 10.50 21.66
C LYS A 84 -2.15 11.65 20.71
N GLY A 85 -2.22 11.40 19.41
CA GLY A 85 -1.74 12.32 18.38
C GLY A 85 -1.04 11.60 17.22
N ARG A 86 -1.78 11.37 16.13
CA ARG A 86 -1.29 10.90 14.81
C ARG A 86 -0.64 9.51 14.79
N TRP A 87 -1.50 8.49 14.72
CA TRP A 87 -1.20 7.13 14.24
C TRP A 87 -0.90 7.07 12.73
N LEU A 88 -0.01 7.93 12.22
CA LEU A 88 0.40 7.93 10.81
C LEU A 88 1.87 8.35 10.71
N ALA A 89 2.76 7.42 11.04
CA ALA A 89 4.17 7.35 10.65
C ALA A 89 4.48 5.85 10.73
N GLU A 90 4.94 5.12 9.73
CA GLU A 90 5.52 5.49 8.45
C GLU A 90 5.55 4.17 7.67
N ARG A 91 4.52 3.93 6.85
CA ARG A 91 4.84 3.55 5.48
C ARG A 91 5.37 4.85 4.89
N GLU A 92 6.46 4.80 4.13
CA GLU A 92 6.67 5.75 3.05
C GLU A 92 5.51 5.57 2.06
N SER A 93 4.33 5.99 2.49
CA SER A 93 3.13 5.93 1.73
C SER A 93 3.28 7.05 0.74
N MET A 94 3.52 6.68 -0.52
CA MET A 94 3.43 7.60 -1.66
C MET A 94 2.13 8.43 -1.60
N PHE A 95 1.10 7.93 -0.91
CA PHE A 95 -0.13 8.64 -0.61
C PHE A 95 -0.06 9.33 0.76
N SER A 96 -0.21 10.65 0.75
CA SER A 96 -0.50 11.50 1.90
C SER A 96 -1.63 10.93 2.75
N LYS A 97 -1.70 11.36 4.02
CA LYS A 97 -2.70 10.98 5.02
C LYS A 97 -4.16 11.15 4.54
N ASN A 98 -4.36 11.92 3.48
CA ASN A 98 -5.65 12.20 2.84
C ASN A 98 -5.87 11.37 1.56
N GLY A 99 -5.05 10.35 1.29
CA GLY A 99 -5.09 9.54 0.05
C GLY A 99 -4.49 10.22 -1.18
N HIS A 100 -3.84 11.39 -1.03
CA HIS A 100 -3.27 12.12 -2.16
C HIS A 100 -1.84 11.69 -2.45
N LEU A 101 -1.50 11.35 -3.69
CA LEU A 101 -0.14 11.06 -4.10
C LEU A 101 0.76 12.29 -3.86
N GLY A 102 1.78 12.16 -3.01
CA GLY A 102 2.79 13.19 -2.79
C GLY A 102 3.71 13.25 -4.00
N LEU A 103 3.79 14.41 -4.66
CA LEU A 103 4.65 14.62 -5.81
C LEU A 103 5.75 15.61 -5.46
N GLU A 104 6.99 15.27 -5.81
CA GLU A 104 8.13 16.17 -5.78
C GLU A 104 8.54 16.45 -7.22
N MET A 105 8.58 17.70 -7.65
CA MET A 105 8.92 18.05 -9.02
C MET A 105 9.65 19.39 -9.12
N PRO A 106 10.49 19.59 -10.15
CA PRO A 106 11.13 20.88 -10.40
C PRO A 106 10.13 22.03 -10.49
N SER A 107 10.56 23.23 -10.09
CA SER A 107 9.71 24.44 -10.03
C SER A 107 9.01 24.79 -11.35
N GLN A 108 9.63 24.45 -12.49
CA GLN A 108 9.04 24.64 -13.82
C GLN A 108 7.80 23.75 -14.02
N HIS A 109 7.93 22.44 -13.76
CA HIS A 109 6.82 21.50 -13.87
C HIS A 109 5.77 21.72 -12.77
N GLN A 110 6.18 22.18 -11.59
CA GLN A 110 5.25 22.52 -10.51
C GLN A 110 4.25 23.59 -10.96
N LYS A 111 4.73 24.70 -11.54
CA LYS A 111 3.83 25.78 -12.00
C LYS A 111 2.85 25.29 -13.07
N VAL A 112 3.32 24.44 -13.97
CA VAL A 112 2.50 23.84 -15.02
C VAL A 112 1.42 22.95 -14.39
N TYR A 113 1.80 22.07 -13.46
CA TYR A 113 0.88 21.21 -12.73
C TYR A 113 -0.19 22.00 -11.96
N GLU A 114 0.21 23.04 -11.24
CA GLU A 114 -0.71 23.87 -10.47
C GLU A 114 -1.70 24.61 -11.38
N SER A 115 -1.24 25.05 -12.56
CA SER A 115 -2.08 25.68 -13.58
C SER A 115 -3.15 24.73 -14.12
N VAL A 116 -2.76 23.51 -14.52
CA VAL A 116 -3.71 22.55 -15.13
C VAL A 116 -4.59 21.83 -14.12
N SER A 117 -4.07 21.54 -12.92
CA SER A 117 -4.83 20.84 -11.88
C SER A 117 -5.73 21.75 -11.05
N GLY A 118 -5.49 23.07 -11.10
CA GLY A 118 -6.14 24.06 -10.23
C GLY A 118 -5.83 23.88 -8.74
N ARG A 119 -4.82 23.06 -8.40
CA ARG A 119 -4.46 22.73 -7.02
C ARG A 119 -3.00 23.09 -6.77
N LYS A 120 -2.73 23.72 -5.63
CA LYS A 120 -1.37 24.01 -5.19
C LYS A 120 -0.67 22.72 -4.75
N LEU A 121 0.55 22.49 -5.23
CA LEU A 121 1.33 21.33 -4.86
C LEU A 121 2.13 21.62 -3.59
N LEU A 122 1.83 20.90 -2.51
CA LEU A 122 2.60 20.97 -1.27
C LEU A 122 3.72 19.93 -1.32
N GLN A 123 4.93 20.39 -1.65
CA GLN A 123 6.13 19.57 -1.59
C GLN A 123 6.68 19.63 -0.15
N THR A 124 6.95 18.46 0.45
CA THR A 124 7.49 18.36 1.80
C THR A 124 8.83 17.67 1.70
N SER A 125 9.89 18.28 2.22
CA SER A 125 11.22 17.66 2.32
C SER A 125 11.18 16.50 3.32
N GLY A 126 10.77 15.32 2.87
CA GLY A 126 10.64 14.11 3.68
C GLY A 126 10.35 12.90 2.79
N GLY A 127 10.71 11.70 3.26
CA GLY A 127 10.49 10.43 2.56
C GLY A 127 9.00 10.19 2.21
N GLY A 128 8.75 9.42 1.16
CA GLY A 128 7.40 9.08 0.69
C GLY A 128 6.80 10.01 -0.38
N GLN A 129 7.60 10.83 -1.07
CA GLN A 129 7.17 11.55 -2.27
C GLN A 129 7.62 10.85 -3.55
N VAL A 130 6.79 10.89 -4.58
CA VAL A 130 7.14 10.43 -5.93
C VAL A 130 7.87 11.55 -6.64
N LYS A 131 9.16 11.35 -6.88
CA LYS A 131 10.00 12.28 -7.63
C LYS A 131 9.61 12.25 -9.12
N VAL A 132 9.14 13.36 -9.65
CA VAL A 132 8.78 13.56 -11.05
C VAL A 132 9.86 14.39 -11.72
N ASN A 133 10.52 13.81 -12.72
CA ASN A 133 11.58 14.51 -13.45
C ASN A 133 11.04 15.37 -14.59
N ASN A 134 10.04 14.86 -15.29
CA ASN A 134 9.46 15.51 -16.45
C ASN A 134 7.95 15.27 -16.45
N MET A 135 7.21 16.26 -16.94
CA MET A 135 5.76 16.23 -17.04
C MET A 135 5.31 16.69 -18.42
N VAL A 136 4.34 15.96 -18.98
CA VAL A 136 3.65 16.32 -20.20
C VAL A 136 2.15 16.34 -19.99
N ILE A 137 1.45 17.22 -20.72
CA ILE A 137 -0.01 17.38 -20.66
C ILE A 137 -0.64 16.77 -21.91
N VAL A 138 -1.69 15.98 -21.70
CA VAL A 138 -2.55 15.49 -22.77
C VAL A 138 -3.86 16.26 -22.73
N ASN A 139 -4.19 16.96 -23.82
CA ASN A 139 -5.47 17.62 -24.00
C ASN A 139 -5.95 17.50 -25.45
N LYS A 140 -7.16 16.94 -25.63
CA LYS A 140 -7.81 16.80 -26.94
C LYS A 140 -8.01 18.12 -27.68
N ASP A 141 -8.18 19.21 -26.95
CA ASP A 141 -8.40 20.54 -27.52
C ASP A 141 -7.13 21.14 -28.15
N GLY A 142 -6.00 20.42 -28.10
CA GLY A 142 -4.72 20.84 -28.67
C GLY A 142 -3.96 21.85 -27.79
N SER A 143 -4.50 22.25 -26.65
CA SER A 143 -3.83 23.17 -25.71
C SER A 143 -2.74 22.50 -24.85
N GLY A 144 -2.57 21.17 -24.97
CA GLY A 144 -1.58 20.38 -24.26
C GLY A 144 -0.33 20.10 -25.10
N ASN A 145 0.57 19.25 -24.59
CA ASN A 145 1.71 18.75 -25.35
C ASN A 145 1.29 17.72 -26.41
N PHE A 146 0.29 16.89 -26.07
CA PHE A 146 -0.24 15.85 -26.95
C PHE A 146 -1.77 15.88 -26.96
N MET A 147 -2.37 15.44 -28.06
CA MET A 147 -3.82 15.29 -28.17
C MET A 147 -4.30 13.89 -27.75
N THR A 148 -3.41 12.90 -27.82
CA THR A 148 -3.69 11.48 -27.57
C THR A 148 -2.84 10.96 -26.41
N ILE A 149 -3.36 9.95 -25.71
CA ILE A 149 -2.62 9.31 -24.61
C ILE A 149 -1.50 8.44 -25.19
N SER A 150 -1.73 7.80 -26.34
CA SER A 150 -0.72 6.97 -27.02
C SER A 150 0.56 7.75 -27.36
N ASP A 151 0.44 8.97 -27.88
CA ASP A 151 1.60 9.80 -28.24
C ASP A 151 2.42 10.19 -26.99
N ALA A 152 1.73 10.50 -25.89
CA ALA A 152 2.39 10.82 -24.63
C ALA A 152 3.16 9.61 -24.05
N VAL A 153 2.61 8.41 -24.18
CA VAL A 153 3.28 7.15 -23.77
C VAL A 153 4.48 6.85 -24.69
N ALA A 154 4.36 7.10 -25.98
CA ALA A 154 5.46 6.93 -26.93
C ALA A 154 6.64 7.87 -26.62
N ALA A 155 6.33 9.13 -26.26
CA ALA A 155 7.31 10.16 -25.90
C ALA A 155 8.02 9.90 -24.56
N ALA A 156 7.48 9.05 -23.69
CA ALA A 156 8.10 8.72 -22.41
C ALA A 156 9.45 8.00 -22.62
N PRO A 157 10.47 8.23 -21.78
CA PRO A 157 11.74 7.51 -21.87
C PRO A 157 11.59 6.00 -21.58
N ASN A 158 12.43 5.19 -22.24
CA ASN A 158 12.47 3.74 -22.01
C ASN A 158 13.41 3.39 -20.85
N ASN A 159 13.05 2.36 -20.07
CA ASN A 159 13.83 1.75 -19.00
C ASN A 159 14.30 2.76 -17.94
N THR A 160 13.39 3.66 -17.56
CA THR A 160 13.68 4.71 -16.58
C THR A 160 13.79 4.09 -15.19
N ALA A 161 14.96 4.19 -14.56
CA ALA A 161 15.13 3.67 -13.21
C ALA A 161 14.37 4.54 -12.21
N ALA A 162 13.67 3.91 -11.25
CA ALA A 162 12.84 4.61 -10.25
C ALA A 162 13.61 5.65 -9.41
N ASN A 163 14.94 5.49 -9.26
CA ASN A 163 15.80 6.45 -8.56
C ASN A 163 16.06 7.74 -9.36
N THR A 164 15.96 7.69 -10.69
CA THR A 164 16.17 8.87 -11.52
C THR A 164 15.00 9.82 -11.38
N GLY A 165 13.77 9.29 -11.33
CA GLY A 165 12.51 10.00 -11.21
C GLY A 165 11.52 9.57 -12.29
N TYR A 166 10.24 9.74 -12.04
CA TYR A 166 9.15 9.31 -12.90
C TYR A 166 8.85 10.34 -14.00
N PHE A 167 8.37 9.83 -15.13
CA PHE A 167 7.81 10.63 -16.22
C PHE A 167 6.28 10.72 -16.02
N MET A 168 5.77 11.93 -15.77
CA MET A 168 4.36 12.12 -15.44
C MET A 168 3.56 12.56 -16.67
N ILE A 169 2.50 11.81 -17.00
CA ILE A 169 1.54 12.16 -18.04
C ILE A 169 0.28 12.68 -17.35
N TYR A 170 -0.01 13.98 -17.50
CA TYR A 170 -1.22 14.61 -16.97
C TYR A 170 -2.30 14.64 -18.04
N VAL A 171 -3.38 13.88 -17.85
CA VAL A 171 -4.49 13.82 -18.80
C VAL A 171 -5.60 14.76 -18.34
N VAL A 172 -5.89 15.78 -19.15
CA VAL A 172 -6.99 16.72 -18.90
C VAL A 172 -8.32 15.99 -19.04
N GLY A 173 -9.29 16.34 -18.19
CA GLY A 173 -10.62 15.72 -18.18
C GLY A 173 -11.28 15.76 -19.56
N GLY A 174 -11.68 14.58 -20.05
CA GLY A 174 -12.28 14.39 -21.35
C GLY A 174 -12.47 12.91 -21.66
N VAL A 175 -13.17 12.60 -22.76
CA VAL A 175 -13.36 11.21 -23.23
C VAL A 175 -12.28 10.90 -24.25
N TYR A 176 -11.45 9.89 -24.02
CA TYR A 176 -10.38 9.44 -24.92
C TYR A 176 -10.68 8.01 -25.41
N GLU A 177 -11.08 7.88 -26.68
CA GLU A 177 -11.41 6.59 -27.31
C GLU A 177 -10.15 5.98 -27.92
N GLU A 178 -9.31 5.39 -27.08
CA GLU A 178 -8.01 4.82 -27.47
C GLU A 178 -7.76 3.47 -26.80
N TYR A 179 -7.10 2.55 -27.52
CA TYR A 179 -6.55 1.32 -26.94
C TYR A 179 -5.10 1.55 -26.53
N ILE A 180 -4.84 1.59 -25.22
CA ILE A 180 -3.51 1.89 -24.67
C ILE A 180 -2.81 0.59 -24.28
N SER A 181 -1.58 0.40 -24.77
CA SER A 181 -0.70 -0.69 -24.36
C SER A 181 0.63 -0.13 -23.86
N ILE A 182 0.98 -0.44 -22.61
CA ILE A 182 2.22 0.02 -21.99
C ILE A 182 3.24 -1.12 -22.06
N ALA A 183 4.24 -0.97 -22.92
CA ALA A 183 5.31 -1.95 -23.07
C ALA A 183 6.13 -2.08 -21.77
N LYS A 184 6.70 -3.28 -21.52
CA LYS A 184 7.55 -3.53 -20.34
C LYS A 184 8.74 -2.56 -20.25
N SER A 185 9.26 -2.10 -21.39
CA SER A 185 10.33 -1.10 -21.44
C SER A 185 9.90 0.30 -20.99
N LYS A 186 8.60 0.54 -20.76
CA LYS A 186 8.05 1.80 -20.24
C LYS A 186 7.64 1.70 -18.77
N GLN A 187 7.74 0.51 -18.17
CA GLN A 187 7.50 0.24 -16.75
C GLN A 187 8.78 0.46 -15.95
#